data_AF-A0A4Q3YT68-F1
#
_entry.id   AF-A0A4Q3YT68-F1
#
_cell.length_a   1.000
_cell.length_b   1.000
_cell.length_c   1.000
_cell.angle_alpha   90.00
_cell.angle_beta   90.00
_cell.angle_gamma   90.00
#
_symmetry.space_group_name_H-M   'P 1'
#
loop_
_entity.id
_entity.type
_entity.pdbx_description
1 polymer ?
#
loop_
_entity_poly.entity_id
_entity_poly.type
_entity_poly.pdbx_seq_one_letter_code
_entity_poly.pdbx_strand_id
1 'polypeptide(L)'
;MAERIERLPQLLDRKLYKTGQTRGADNDEIFQNRVSRNCTVLIPFEHYSAVIKSMGSEVFENGFIVLVKPEHYFTDNGSALAAAGLTLGVDAVVFYQTRQQWRTFNPEHFKWTPASSRKAPLNGQYVARVAGTTTGDGAGERINHGYTTTDLKGAGVRIYEYASKANIDAARLQLETLFWRCHDSAEVVIANGMTAKGAETRRVAIFAAAEAGKLLDNTKLRNSRLVDAEHSTICPLCLERISAADFFSRVAQAAGRETHDLTVTTVSLFHIKELRVGEFGHRPYNLGWGHHHCNVVVKDSGIDATLMWMSQVISRNVSAGYLLKEKSGASGS
;
A
#
# COMPACT_ATOMS: atom_id res chain seq x y z
N MET A 1 36.36 -12.22 -12.24
CA MET A 1 34.90 -12.45 -12.41
C MET A 1 34.22 -11.97 -11.15
N ALA A 2 33.25 -11.05 -11.22
CA ALA A 2 32.51 -10.64 -10.02
C ALA A 2 31.74 -11.85 -9.47
N GLU A 3 31.92 -12.16 -8.18
CA GLU A 3 31.24 -13.27 -7.53
C GLU A 3 29.73 -13.01 -7.56
N ARG A 4 28.95 -13.95 -8.10
CA ARG A 4 27.50 -13.78 -8.25
C ARG A 4 26.85 -13.82 -6.86
N ILE A 5 26.18 -12.73 -6.47
CA ILE A 5 25.44 -12.65 -5.20
C ILE A 5 24.37 -13.75 -5.18
N GLU A 6 24.37 -14.56 -4.12
CA GLU A 6 23.41 -15.64 -3.90
C GLU A 6 21.98 -15.07 -3.74
N ARG A 7 20.97 -15.83 -4.19
CA ARG A 7 19.56 -15.40 -4.07
C ARG A 7 19.05 -15.57 -2.64
N LEU A 8 18.16 -14.69 -2.22
CA LEU A 8 17.45 -14.84 -0.95
C LEU A 8 16.53 -16.06 -0.98
N PRO A 9 16.18 -16.62 0.19
CA PRO A 9 15.09 -17.57 0.32
C PRO A 9 13.81 -17.06 -0.32
N GLN A 10 13.07 -17.95 -1.00
CA GLN A 10 11.96 -17.57 -1.89
C GLN A 10 10.84 -16.79 -1.19
N LEU A 11 10.57 -17.05 0.09
CA LEU A 11 9.53 -16.32 0.84
C LEU A 11 9.92 -14.86 1.10
N LEU A 12 11.19 -14.63 1.48
CA LEU A 12 11.73 -13.29 1.72
C LEU A 12 11.84 -12.50 0.40
N ASP A 13 12.41 -13.10 -0.64
CA ASP A 13 12.54 -12.49 -1.97
C ASP A 13 11.17 -12.04 -2.50
N ARG A 14 10.17 -12.93 -2.42
CA ARG A 14 8.80 -12.63 -2.84
C ARG A 14 8.17 -11.52 -1.99
N LYS A 15 8.45 -11.46 -0.69
CA LYS A 15 7.94 -10.41 0.20
C LYS A 15 8.50 -9.05 -0.20
N LEU A 16 9.82 -8.95 -0.42
CA LEU A 16 10.49 -7.76 -0.92
C LEU A 16 9.97 -7.34 -2.30
N TYR A 17 9.82 -8.30 -3.23
CA TYR A 17 9.23 -8.01 -4.53
C TYR A 17 7.81 -7.42 -4.41
N LYS A 18 6.99 -8.00 -3.54
CA LYS A 18 5.59 -7.57 -3.32
C LYS A 18 5.45 -6.19 -2.68
N THR A 19 6.49 -5.60 -2.08
CA THR A 19 6.38 -4.25 -1.47
C THR A 19 6.18 -3.17 -2.51
N GLY A 20 6.81 -3.32 -3.68
CA GLY A 20 6.65 -2.41 -4.82
C GLY A 20 5.34 -2.56 -5.58
N GLN A 21 4.41 -3.41 -5.11
CA GLN A 21 3.11 -3.63 -5.73
C GLN A 21 1.97 -3.05 -4.89
N THR A 22 0.90 -2.61 -5.55
CA THR A 22 -0.37 -2.25 -4.90
C THR A 22 -1.17 -3.48 -4.50
N ARG A 23 -2.11 -3.31 -3.56
CA ARG A 23 -3.00 -4.37 -3.05
C ARG A 23 -4.35 -3.81 -2.63
N GLY A 24 -5.32 -4.70 -2.48
CA GLY A 24 -6.63 -4.36 -1.94
C GLY A 24 -7.54 -3.65 -2.93
N ALA A 25 -7.32 -3.93 -4.22
CA ALA A 25 -8.29 -3.61 -5.26
C ALA A 25 -9.15 -4.85 -5.52
N ASP A 26 -10.47 -4.72 -5.32
CA ASP A 26 -11.44 -5.77 -5.58
C ASP A 26 -11.87 -5.80 -7.05
N ASN A 27 -12.53 -6.90 -7.43
CA ASN A 27 -12.98 -7.12 -8.80
C ASN A 27 -13.98 -6.05 -9.30
N ASP A 28 -14.64 -5.36 -8.39
CA ASP A 28 -15.66 -4.34 -8.64
C ASP A 28 -15.14 -2.91 -8.51
N GLU A 29 -13.85 -2.73 -8.27
CA GLU A 29 -13.23 -1.41 -8.27
C GLU A 29 -12.66 -1.04 -9.65
N ILE A 30 -12.39 0.24 -9.85
CA ILE A 30 -11.67 0.75 -11.03
C ILE A 30 -10.14 0.55 -10.89
N PHE A 31 -9.66 0.22 -9.69
CA PHE A 31 -8.23 0.09 -9.42
C PHE A 31 -7.65 -1.25 -9.88
N GLN A 32 -6.37 -1.25 -10.23
CA GLN A 32 -5.63 -2.47 -10.57
C GLN A 32 -5.08 -3.14 -9.30
N ASN A 33 -5.18 -4.46 -9.24
CA ASN A 33 -4.63 -5.26 -8.14
C ASN A 33 -3.27 -5.87 -8.54
N ARG A 34 -2.32 -5.90 -7.60
CA ARG A 34 -0.99 -6.53 -7.76
C ARG A 34 -0.17 -5.99 -8.95
N VAL A 35 -0.32 -4.70 -9.26
CA VAL A 35 0.51 -4.00 -10.25
C VAL A 35 1.59 -3.17 -9.57
N SER A 36 2.58 -2.74 -10.34
CA SER A 36 3.63 -1.85 -9.81
C SER A 36 3.04 -0.53 -9.32
N ARG A 37 3.58 0.02 -8.24
CA ARG A 37 3.15 1.31 -7.68
C ARG A 37 3.40 2.49 -8.61
N ASN A 38 4.28 2.35 -9.60
CA ASN A 38 4.53 3.38 -10.60
C ASN A 38 3.63 3.28 -11.85
N CYS A 39 2.61 2.41 -11.85
CA CYS A 39 1.63 2.32 -12.95
C CYS A 39 0.78 3.59 -13.09
N THR A 40 -0.07 3.64 -14.12
CA THR A 40 -1.03 4.74 -14.36
C THR A 40 -1.76 5.11 -13.07
N VAL A 41 -1.81 6.40 -12.74
CA VAL A 41 -2.40 6.89 -11.50
C VAL A 41 -3.81 7.40 -11.73
N LEU A 42 -4.75 7.03 -10.86
CA LEU A 42 -6.11 7.57 -10.89
C LEU A 42 -6.24 8.72 -9.87
N ILE A 43 -6.64 9.90 -10.36
CA ILE A 43 -6.72 11.13 -9.58
C ILE A 43 -8.17 11.63 -9.58
N PRO A 44 -8.86 11.66 -8.43
CA PRO A 44 -10.17 12.32 -8.35
C PRO A 44 -10.05 13.80 -8.72
N PHE A 45 -10.97 14.32 -9.54
CA PHE A 45 -10.92 15.70 -10.03
C PHE A 45 -10.84 16.74 -8.90
N GLU A 46 -11.52 16.48 -7.77
CA GLU A 46 -11.46 17.33 -6.57
C GLU A 46 -10.05 17.48 -5.98
N HIS A 47 -9.15 16.55 -6.27
CA HIS A 47 -7.76 16.57 -5.79
C HIS A 47 -6.77 16.97 -6.89
N TYR A 48 -7.19 17.00 -8.15
CA TYR A 48 -6.29 17.20 -9.29
C TYR A 48 -5.47 18.48 -9.18
N SER A 49 -6.11 19.63 -8.98
CA SER A 49 -5.41 20.92 -8.90
C SER A 49 -4.38 20.95 -7.76
N ALA A 50 -4.75 20.44 -6.58
CA ALA A 50 -3.84 20.39 -5.44
C ALA A 50 -2.65 19.44 -5.68
N VAL A 51 -2.91 18.29 -6.30
CA VAL A 51 -1.89 17.29 -6.66
C VAL A 51 -0.90 17.85 -7.68
N ILE A 52 -1.40 18.44 -8.77
CA ILE A 52 -0.53 18.99 -9.83
C ILE A 52 0.24 20.21 -9.32
N LYS A 53 -0.39 21.09 -8.54
CA LYS A 53 0.30 22.26 -7.95
C LYS A 53 1.42 21.85 -6.99
N SER A 54 1.25 20.76 -6.25
CA SER A 54 2.23 20.32 -5.25
C SER A 54 3.35 19.48 -5.85
N MET A 55 3.06 18.66 -6.86
CA MET A 55 4.00 17.63 -7.33
C MET A 55 4.37 17.77 -8.81
N GLY A 56 3.62 18.50 -9.62
CA GLY A 56 3.77 18.47 -11.08
C GLY A 56 3.10 17.25 -11.70
N SER A 57 2.88 17.29 -13.01
CA SER A 57 2.30 16.16 -13.76
C SER A 57 3.34 15.13 -14.22
N GLU A 58 4.58 15.59 -14.38
CA GLU A 58 5.73 14.85 -14.89
C GLU A 58 6.26 13.80 -13.91
N VAL A 59 5.85 13.87 -12.64
CA VAL A 59 6.22 12.89 -11.62
C VAL A 59 5.64 11.51 -11.87
N PHE A 60 4.57 11.40 -12.65
CA PHE A 60 3.88 10.14 -12.93
C PHE A 60 4.51 9.43 -14.14
N GLU A 61 5.40 8.48 -13.87
CA GLU A 61 6.19 7.78 -14.90
C GLU A 61 5.34 7.07 -15.98
N ASN A 62 4.11 6.67 -15.63
CA ASN A 62 3.18 6.02 -16.55
C ASN A 62 1.89 6.83 -16.78
N GLY A 63 1.94 8.14 -16.50
CA GLY A 63 0.82 9.06 -16.68
C GLY A 63 -0.29 8.88 -15.64
N PHE A 64 -1.38 9.60 -15.86
CA PHE A 64 -2.53 9.63 -14.96
C PHE A 64 -3.86 9.65 -15.75
N ILE A 65 -4.94 9.35 -15.04
CA ILE A 65 -6.32 9.50 -15.50
C ILE A 65 -7.08 10.27 -14.43
N VAL A 66 -7.75 11.35 -14.83
CA VAL A 66 -8.59 12.13 -13.94
C VAL A 66 -10.00 11.56 -13.91
N LEU A 67 -10.48 11.24 -12.71
CA LEU A 67 -11.82 10.71 -12.47
C LEU A 67 -12.75 11.87 -12.10
N VAL A 68 -13.70 12.18 -12.97
CA VAL A 68 -14.68 13.26 -12.78
C VAL A 68 -16.01 12.66 -12.38
N LYS A 69 -16.61 13.11 -11.29
CA LYS A 69 -17.97 12.70 -10.93
C LYS A 69 -18.98 13.24 -11.97
N PRO A 70 -20.03 12.49 -12.33
CA PRO A 70 -21.05 12.96 -13.29
C PRO A 70 -21.61 14.33 -12.91
N GLU A 71 -21.93 14.55 -11.63
CA GLU A 71 -22.46 15.82 -11.15
C GLU A 71 -21.51 16.98 -11.41
N HIS A 72 -20.20 16.76 -11.26
CA HIS A 72 -19.20 17.79 -11.51
C HIS A 72 -19.11 18.11 -13.01
N TYR A 73 -19.12 17.10 -13.88
CA TYR A 73 -19.01 17.31 -15.32
C TYR A 73 -20.26 17.98 -15.90
N PHE A 74 -21.46 17.48 -15.57
CA PHE A 74 -22.70 17.95 -16.18
C PHE A 74 -23.22 19.26 -15.57
N THR A 75 -22.66 19.75 -14.47
CA THR A 75 -23.01 21.07 -13.91
C THR A 75 -22.62 22.20 -14.87
N ASP A 76 -21.46 22.10 -15.53
CA ASP A 76 -20.93 23.13 -16.42
C ASP A 76 -20.52 22.60 -17.80
N ASN A 77 -20.97 21.38 -18.12
CA ASN A 77 -20.63 20.62 -19.33
C ASN A 77 -19.11 20.52 -19.59
N GLY A 78 -18.32 20.37 -18.52
CA GLY A 78 -16.87 20.19 -18.59
C GLY A 78 -16.07 21.48 -18.69
N SER A 79 -16.68 22.64 -18.44
CA SER A 79 -15.97 23.93 -18.50
C SER A 79 -14.84 24.00 -17.46
N ALA A 80 -15.07 23.54 -16.23
CA ALA A 80 -14.04 23.45 -15.19
C ALA A 80 -12.93 22.45 -15.55
N LEU A 81 -13.27 21.38 -16.26
CA LEU A 81 -12.30 20.40 -16.75
C LEU A 81 -11.36 21.04 -17.78
N ALA A 82 -11.93 21.74 -18.76
CA ALA A 82 -11.17 22.47 -19.79
C ALA A 82 -10.32 23.60 -19.18
N ALA A 83 -10.85 24.34 -18.19
CA ALA A 83 -10.11 25.36 -17.47
C ALA A 83 -8.91 24.79 -16.68
N ALA A 84 -8.99 23.53 -16.26
CA ALA A 84 -7.88 22.79 -15.65
C ALA A 84 -6.90 22.20 -16.68
N GLY A 85 -7.09 22.46 -17.98
CA GLY A 85 -6.26 21.93 -19.05
C GLY A 85 -6.50 20.45 -19.37
N LEU A 86 -7.64 19.90 -18.93
CA LEU A 86 -7.99 18.49 -19.10
C LEU A 86 -9.02 18.32 -20.22
N THR A 87 -8.94 17.19 -20.92
CA THR A 87 -9.83 16.83 -22.03
C THR A 87 -10.48 15.47 -21.79
N LEU A 88 -11.82 15.46 -21.83
CA LEU A 88 -12.61 14.24 -21.68
C LEU A 88 -12.29 13.23 -22.77
N GLY A 89 -12.00 11.99 -22.38
CA GLY A 89 -11.58 10.91 -23.26
C GLY A 89 -10.10 10.93 -23.66
N VAL A 90 -9.34 11.94 -23.24
CA VAL A 90 -7.89 12.03 -23.47
C VAL A 90 -7.10 11.82 -22.19
N ASP A 91 -7.39 12.59 -21.15
CA ASP A 91 -6.73 12.50 -19.83
C ASP A 91 -7.73 12.43 -18.66
N ALA A 92 -9.02 12.60 -18.96
CA ALA A 92 -10.11 12.53 -17.99
C ALA A 92 -11.26 11.63 -18.46
N VAL A 93 -11.97 11.01 -17.52
CA VAL A 93 -13.21 10.26 -17.76
C VAL A 93 -14.27 10.64 -16.73
N VAL A 94 -15.54 10.56 -17.12
CA VAL A 94 -16.65 10.59 -16.17
C VAL A 94 -16.77 9.23 -15.48
N PHE A 95 -16.72 9.21 -14.15
CA PHE A 95 -16.71 7.98 -13.35
C PHE A 95 -18.03 7.78 -12.59
N TYR A 96 -18.84 6.84 -13.06
CA TYR A 96 -20.13 6.48 -12.47
C TYR A 96 -19.93 5.44 -11.35
N GLN A 97 -20.39 5.77 -10.15
CA GLN A 97 -20.28 4.93 -8.95
C GLN A 97 -21.65 4.55 -8.36
N THR A 98 -22.67 5.39 -8.56
CA THR A 98 -24.01 5.17 -7.98
C THR A 98 -25.08 4.91 -9.05
N ARG A 99 -26.16 4.24 -8.64
CA ARG A 99 -27.32 4.04 -9.53
C ARG A 99 -27.99 5.35 -9.91
N GLN A 100 -28.02 6.31 -8.98
CA GLN A 100 -28.55 7.64 -9.23
C GLN A 100 -27.76 8.36 -10.31
N GLN A 101 -26.42 8.36 -10.22
CA GLN A 101 -25.53 8.88 -11.25
C GLN A 101 -25.83 8.30 -12.63
N TRP A 102 -25.93 6.97 -12.72
CA TRP A 102 -26.21 6.28 -13.98
C TRP A 102 -27.56 6.66 -14.59
N ARG A 103 -28.61 6.76 -13.76
CA ARG A 103 -29.97 7.10 -14.22
C ARG A 103 -30.09 8.57 -14.63
N THR A 104 -29.52 9.48 -13.84
CA THR A 104 -29.62 10.92 -14.08
C THR A 104 -28.78 11.36 -15.28
N PHE A 105 -27.58 10.80 -15.42
CA PHE A 105 -26.61 11.22 -16.43
C PHE A 105 -26.25 10.06 -17.37
N ASN A 106 -27.22 9.32 -17.89
CA ASN A 106 -26.94 8.11 -18.66
C ASN A 106 -26.01 8.40 -19.88
N PRO A 107 -24.82 7.79 -19.97
CA PRO A 107 -23.85 8.03 -21.06
C PRO A 107 -24.40 7.68 -22.46
N GLU A 108 -25.43 6.82 -22.54
CA GLU A 108 -26.07 6.46 -23.81
C GLU A 108 -26.76 7.65 -24.47
N HIS A 109 -27.35 8.56 -23.69
CA HIS A 109 -27.99 9.77 -24.20
C HIS A 109 -27.00 10.68 -24.95
N PHE A 110 -25.71 10.56 -24.62
CA PHE A 110 -24.61 11.33 -25.21
C PHE A 110 -23.80 10.53 -26.23
N LYS A 111 -24.20 9.28 -26.53
CA LYS A 111 -23.48 8.35 -27.41
C LYS A 111 -22.02 8.15 -26.99
N TRP A 112 -21.74 8.21 -25.69
CA TRP A 112 -20.39 8.02 -25.17
C TRP A 112 -19.99 6.55 -25.16
N THR A 113 -18.70 6.28 -25.29
CA THR A 113 -18.14 4.94 -25.22
C THR A 113 -17.35 4.73 -23.93
N PRO A 114 -17.32 3.51 -23.37
CA PRO A 114 -16.48 3.20 -22.22
C PRO A 114 -14.99 3.34 -22.57
N ALA A 115 -14.20 3.89 -21.64
CA ALA A 115 -12.76 3.99 -21.81
C ALA A 115 -12.08 2.61 -21.89
N SER A 116 -11.07 2.51 -22.76
CA SER A 116 -10.40 1.25 -23.12
C SER A 116 -8.88 1.33 -23.17
N SER A 117 -8.29 2.49 -22.88
CA SER A 117 -6.83 2.68 -22.79
C SER A 117 -6.44 3.28 -21.44
N ARG A 118 -5.31 2.82 -20.86
CA ARG A 118 -4.74 3.37 -19.60
C ARG A 118 -3.80 4.56 -19.84
N LYS A 119 -3.59 4.93 -21.10
CA LYS A 119 -2.73 6.03 -21.52
C LYS A 119 -3.52 6.94 -22.45
N ALA A 120 -3.26 8.24 -22.39
CA ALA A 120 -3.87 9.19 -23.30
C ALA A 120 -3.56 8.84 -24.76
N PRO A 121 -4.55 8.86 -25.68
CA PRO A 121 -5.98 9.03 -25.42
C PRO A 121 -6.63 7.78 -24.81
N LEU A 122 -7.61 7.97 -23.92
CA LEU A 122 -8.25 6.89 -23.14
C LEU A 122 -9.25 6.05 -23.95
N ASN A 123 -9.55 6.46 -25.17
CA ASN A 123 -10.44 5.76 -26.12
C ASN A 123 -11.85 5.52 -25.54
N GLY A 124 -12.39 6.51 -24.84
CA GLY A 124 -13.76 6.54 -24.32
C GLY A 124 -13.91 7.60 -23.23
N GLN A 125 -15.14 8.08 -23.04
CA GLN A 125 -15.44 9.25 -22.19
C GLN A 125 -15.80 8.86 -20.75
N TYR A 126 -16.13 7.60 -20.49
CA TYR A 126 -16.62 7.20 -19.17
C TYR A 126 -16.15 5.83 -18.69
N VAL A 127 -16.28 5.62 -17.38
CA VAL A 127 -16.15 4.32 -16.71
C VAL A 127 -17.29 4.18 -15.71
N ALA A 128 -17.78 2.96 -15.51
CA ALA A 128 -18.79 2.68 -14.50
C ALA A 128 -18.40 1.52 -13.59
N ARG A 129 -18.61 1.70 -12.29
CA ARG A 129 -18.56 0.69 -11.23
C ARG A 129 -19.76 0.91 -10.31
N VAL A 130 -20.94 0.52 -10.78
CA VAL A 130 -22.20 0.69 -10.04
C VAL A 130 -22.64 -0.65 -9.49
N ALA A 131 -22.72 -0.73 -8.16
CA ALA A 131 -23.16 -1.94 -7.47
C ALA A 131 -24.55 -2.38 -7.92
N GLY A 132 -24.79 -3.69 -7.90
CA GLY A 132 -26.11 -4.26 -8.08
C GLY A 132 -26.99 -4.01 -6.85
N THR A 133 -28.30 -3.98 -7.04
CA THR A 133 -29.30 -3.96 -5.96
C THR A 133 -30.05 -5.28 -5.94
N THR A 134 -30.55 -5.70 -4.77
CA THR A 134 -31.29 -6.95 -4.57
C THR A 134 -32.75 -6.88 -5.07
N THR A 135 -32.98 -6.29 -6.24
CA THR A 135 -34.32 -6.20 -6.86
C THR A 135 -34.49 -7.32 -7.89
N GLY A 136 -35.59 -8.07 -7.77
CA GLY A 136 -35.84 -9.33 -8.51
C GLY A 136 -36.25 -9.17 -9.98
N ASP A 137 -36.18 -7.97 -10.55
CA ASP A 137 -36.68 -7.61 -11.88
C ASP A 137 -35.56 -7.32 -12.90
N GLY A 138 -34.29 -7.59 -12.56
CA GLY A 138 -33.13 -7.31 -13.44
C GLY A 138 -32.76 -5.82 -13.55
N ALA A 139 -33.64 -4.90 -13.10
CA ALA A 139 -33.35 -3.46 -13.05
C ALA A 139 -32.27 -3.08 -12.02
N GLY A 140 -31.88 -4.05 -11.18
CA GLY A 140 -30.82 -3.96 -10.19
C GLY A 140 -29.48 -4.56 -10.62
N GLU A 141 -29.30 -4.99 -11.87
CA GLU A 141 -28.04 -5.59 -12.30
C GLU A 141 -26.84 -4.64 -12.15
N ARG A 142 -25.69 -5.20 -11.79
CA ARG A 142 -24.42 -4.49 -11.64
C ARG A 142 -23.98 -3.89 -12.97
N ILE A 143 -23.54 -2.64 -12.97
CA ILE A 143 -23.04 -1.95 -14.17
C ILE A 143 -21.54 -1.74 -14.06
N ASN A 144 -20.78 -2.54 -14.81
CA ASN A 144 -19.33 -2.46 -14.88
C ASN A 144 -18.92 -2.21 -16.34
N HIS A 145 -18.61 -0.96 -16.68
CA HIS A 145 -18.18 -0.55 -18.04
C HIS A 145 -16.76 0.02 -17.97
N GLY A 146 -15.95 -0.26 -19.01
CA GLY A 146 -14.56 0.19 -19.11
C GLY A 146 -13.61 -0.60 -18.19
N TYR A 147 -12.46 -1.03 -18.74
CA TYR A 147 -11.44 -1.79 -18.00
C TYR A 147 -11.96 -3.06 -17.30
N THR A 148 -12.81 -3.84 -17.99
CA THR A 148 -13.49 -5.02 -17.42
C THR A 148 -13.05 -6.36 -17.99
N THR A 149 -12.34 -6.37 -19.13
CA THR A 149 -11.80 -7.61 -19.71
C THR A 149 -10.62 -8.12 -18.88
N THR A 150 -10.32 -9.42 -18.95
CA THR A 150 -9.24 -10.06 -18.16
C THR A 150 -7.91 -9.31 -18.30
N ASP A 151 -7.52 -8.96 -19.53
CA ASP A 151 -6.23 -8.30 -19.81
C ASP A 151 -6.24 -6.79 -19.51
N LEU A 152 -7.43 -6.19 -19.44
CA LEU A 152 -7.63 -4.76 -19.20
C LEU A 152 -8.30 -4.48 -17.84
N LYS A 153 -8.27 -5.42 -16.90
CA LYS A 153 -8.96 -5.23 -15.62
C LYS A 153 -8.33 -4.10 -14.80
N GLY A 154 -9.14 -3.11 -14.46
CA GLY A 154 -8.72 -1.91 -13.73
C GLY A 154 -7.91 -0.92 -14.58
N ALA A 155 -7.99 0.36 -14.24
CA ALA A 155 -7.44 1.47 -15.01
C ALA A 155 -6.08 1.98 -14.47
N GLY A 156 -5.84 1.83 -13.17
CA GLY A 156 -4.62 2.33 -12.54
C GLY A 156 -4.57 2.11 -11.03
N VAL A 157 -3.64 2.77 -10.35
CA VAL A 157 -3.45 2.75 -8.89
C VAL A 157 -4.07 3.99 -8.24
N ARG A 158 -4.35 3.92 -6.93
CA ARG A 158 -4.78 5.11 -6.17
C ARG A 158 -3.63 6.11 -6.08
N ILE A 159 -3.91 7.40 -6.20
CA ILE A 159 -2.88 8.46 -6.15
C ILE A 159 -1.98 8.41 -4.90
N TYR A 160 -2.53 8.08 -3.74
CA TYR A 160 -1.76 7.96 -2.50
C TYR A 160 -0.88 6.71 -2.43
N GLU A 161 -1.06 5.74 -3.32
CA GLU A 161 -0.24 4.53 -3.40
C GLU A 161 0.99 4.68 -4.32
N TYR A 162 1.03 5.76 -5.11
CA TYR A 162 2.07 5.99 -6.11
C TYR A 162 3.46 6.09 -5.48
N ALA A 163 4.42 5.46 -6.16
CA ALA A 163 5.83 5.64 -5.93
C ALA A 163 6.57 5.51 -7.25
N SER A 164 7.55 6.39 -7.49
CA SER A 164 8.46 6.27 -8.63
C SER A 164 9.26 4.97 -8.58
N LYS A 165 9.73 4.49 -9.73
CA LYS A 165 10.62 3.32 -9.79
C LYS A 165 11.85 3.49 -8.89
N ALA A 166 12.44 4.68 -8.89
CA ALA A 166 13.58 5.00 -8.04
C ALA A 166 13.25 4.83 -6.55
N ASN A 167 12.09 5.33 -6.09
CA ASN A 167 11.65 5.16 -4.70
C ASN A 167 11.35 3.70 -4.37
N ILE A 168 10.70 2.96 -5.28
CA ILE A 168 10.41 1.52 -5.09
C ILE A 168 11.71 0.74 -4.91
N ASP A 169 12.70 0.97 -5.77
CA ASP A 169 13.97 0.25 -5.73
C ASP A 169 14.78 0.62 -4.47
N ALA A 170 14.82 1.90 -4.11
CA ALA A 170 15.47 2.37 -2.88
C ALA A 170 14.79 1.81 -1.62
N ALA A 171 13.46 1.77 -1.59
CA ALA A 171 12.74 1.25 -0.43
C ALA A 171 12.92 -0.26 -0.28
N ARG A 172 12.95 -1.02 -1.39
CA ARG A 172 13.30 -2.45 -1.37
C ARG A 172 14.70 -2.68 -0.81
N LEU A 173 15.68 -1.89 -1.24
CA LEU A 173 17.05 -1.98 -0.74
C LEU A 173 17.15 -1.69 0.77
N GLN A 174 16.47 -0.63 1.24
CA GLN A 174 16.43 -0.32 2.67
C GLN A 174 15.72 -1.41 3.48
N LEU A 175 14.60 -1.94 2.99
CA LEU A 175 13.87 -3.02 3.64
C LEU A 175 14.69 -4.32 3.72
N GLU A 176 15.44 -4.66 2.68
CA GLU A 176 16.37 -5.80 2.75
C GLU A 176 17.48 -5.54 3.78
N THR A 177 17.99 -4.32 3.84
CA THR A 177 18.99 -3.93 4.85
C THR A 177 18.43 -4.05 6.27
N LEU A 178 17.17 -3.66 6.50
CA LEU A 178 16.47 -3.86 7.77
C LEU A 178 16.26 -5.35 8.08
N PHE A 179 16.05 -6.20 7.08
CA PHE A 179 16.02 -7.66 7.31
C PHE A 179 17.38 -8.15 7.84
N TRP A 180 18.50 -7.73 7.23
CA TRP A 180 19.84 -8.09 7.69
C TRP A 180 20.23 -7.49 9.05
N ARG A 181 19.49 -6.49 9.55
CA ARG A 181 19.62 -5.94 10.91
C ARG A 181 18.77 -6.69 11.95
N CYS A 182 18.04 -7.73 11.56
CA CYS A 182 17.44 -8.65 12.52
C CYS A 182 18.55 -9.49 13.17
N HIS A 183 18.43 -9.72 14.48
CA HIS A 183 19.49 -10.27 15.33
C HIS A 183 19.92 -11.71 14.96
N ASP A 184 19.05 -12.46 14.30
CA ASP A 184 19.19 -13.87 13.91
C ASP A 184 19.22 -14.06 12.38
N SER A 185 19.35 -12.97 11.61
CA SER A 185 19.18 -12.99 10.14
C SER A 185 20.11 -13.96 9.41
N ALA A 186 21.38 -14.06 9.82
CA ALA A 186 22.35 -14.96 9.21
C ALA A 186 21.99 -16.44 9.41
N GLU A 187 21.66 -16.82 10.65
CA GLU A 187 21.27 -18.19 11.00
C GLU A 187 19.99 -18.60 10.26
N VAL A 188 19.00 -17.70 10.22
CA VAL A 188 17.71 -17.96 9.60
C VAL A 188 17.83 -18.18 8.09
N VAL A 189 18.58 -17.34 7.36
CA VAL A 189 18.71 -17.54 5.91
C VAL A 189 19.50 -18.81 5.56
N ILE A 190 20.47 -19.20 6.40
CA ILE A 190 21.22 -20.45 6.24
C ILE A 190 20.28 -21.65 6.44
N ALA A 191 19.49 -21.63 7.52
CA ALA A 191 18.47 -22.65 7.78
C ALA A 191 17.41 -22.73 6.66
N ASN A 192 17.24 -21.66 5.88
CA ASN A 192 16.33 -21.58 4.74
C ASN A 192 17.02 -21.73 3.37
N GLY A 193 18.22 -22.32 3.34
CA GLY A 193 18.86 -22.82 2.13
C GLY A 193 19.96 -21.95 1.53
N MET A 194 20.33 -20.85 2.18
CA MET A 194 21.53 -20.10 1.77
C MET A 194 22.81 -20.76 2.30
N THR A 195 23.92 -20.61 1.57
CA THR A 195 25.24 -20.92 2.12
C THR A 195 25.71 -19.84 3.10
N ALA A 196 26.50 -20.19 4.12
CA ALA A 196 27.04 -19.20 5.06
C ALA A 196 27.87 -18.11 4.35
N LYS A 197 28.71 -18.52 3.38
CA LYS A 197 29.49 -17.59 2.55
C LYS A 197 28.57 -16.69 1.71
N GLY A 198 27.55 -17.26 1.07
CA GLY A 198 26.61 -16.49 0.25
C GLY A 198 25.77 -15.49 1.04
N ALA A 199 25.33 -15.87 2.24
CA ALA A 199 24.64 -14.98 3.17
C ALA A 199 25.52 -13.79 3.55
N GLU A 200 26.78 -14.03 3.93
CA GLU A 200 27.70 -12.95 4.29
C GLU A 200 28.06 -12.05 3.11
N THR A 201 28.39 -12.63 1.95
CA THR A 201 28.68 -11.87 0.72
C THR A 201 27.49 -10.98 0.33
N ARG A 202 26.27 -11.51 0.43
CA ARG A 202 25.06 -10.73 0.15
C ARG A 202 24.86 -9.61 1.17
N ARG A 203 24.97 -9.91 2.46
CA ARG A 203 24.83 -8.92 3.53
C ARG A 203 25.78 -7.75 3.30
N VAL A 204 27.08 -8.02 3.09
CA VAL A 204 28.08 -6.99 2.80
C VAL A 204 27.72 -6.15 1.57
N ALA A 205 27.32 -6.80 0.48
CA ALA A 205 26.95 -6.11 -0.76
C ALA A 205 25.71 -5.21 -0.59
N ILE A 206 24.70 -5.67 0.16
CA ILE A 206 23.47 -4.91 0.42
C ILE A 206 23.74 -3.70 1.31
N PHE A 207 24.54 -3.86 2.36
CA PHE A 207 24.95 -2.72 3.20
C PHE A 207 25.77 -1.70 2.41
N ALA A 208 26.71 -2.14 1.56
CA ALA A 208 27.49 -1.24 0.72
C ALA A 208 26.60 -0.47 -0.27
N ALA A 209 25.63 -1.13 -0.90
CA ALA A 209 24.67 -0.49 -1.79
C ALA A 209 23.76 0.50 -1.04
N ALA A 210 23.31 0.14 0.17
CA ALA A 210 22.47 1.00 1.00
C ALA A 210 23.23 2.25 1.48
N GLU A 211 24.51 2.11 1.83
CA GLU A 211 25.39 3.24 2.18
C GLU A 211 25.59 4.18 0.98
N ALA A 212 25.92 3.64 -0.19
CA ALA A 212 26.05 4.40 -1.43
C ALA A 212 24.75 5.15 -1.80
N GLY A 213 23.59 4.53 -1.52
CA GLY A 213 22.27 5.12 -1.69
C GLY A 213 21.82 6.08 -0.58
N LYS A 214 22.64 6.31 0.46
CA LYS A 214 22.31 7.12 1.66
C LYS A 214 21.03 6.63 2.37
N LEU A 215 20.87 5.32 2.47
CA LEU A 215 19.70 4.64 3.06
C LEU A 215 19.95 4.15 4.50
N LEU A 216 21.14 4.42 5.06
CA LEU A 216 21.61 3.96 6.37
C LEU A 216 21.79 5.07 7.41
N ASP A 217 21.12 6.22 7.24
CA ASP A 217 21.13 7.30 8.25
C ASP A 217 20.46 6.81 9.55
N ASN A 218 21.27 6.35 10.51
CA ASN A 218 20.79 5.75 11.76
C ASN A 218 19.92 6.71 12.58
N THR A 219 20.17 8.02 12.50
CA THR A 219 19.32 9.02 13.17
C THR A 219 17.93 9.03 12.55
N LYS A 220 17.83 9.04 11.21
CA LYS A 220 16.53 8.95 10.53
C LYS A 220 15.85 7.61 10.77
N LEU A 221 16.58 6.50 10.75
CA LEU A 221 16.03 5.16 11.01
C LEU A 221 15.43 5.09 12.43
N ARG A 222 16.14 5.60 13.44
CA ARG A 222 15.66 5.66 14.84
C ARG A 222 14.44 6.58 14.98
N ASN A 223 14.51 7.78 14.43
CA ASN A 223 13.39 8.74 14.47
C ASN A 223 12.15 8.21 13.74
N SER A 224 12.33 7.31 12.77
CA SER A 224 11.24 6.66 12.05
C SER A 224 10.80 5.33 12.69
N ARG A 225 11.28 5.02 13.90
CA ARG A 225 10.96 3.77 14.64
C ARG A 225 11.27 2.49 13.83
N LEU A 226 12.30 2.53 12.99
CA LEU A 226 12.73 1.39 12.17
C LEU A 226 13.79 0.53 12.85
N VAL A 227 14.62 1.15 13.69
CA VAL A 227 15.66 0.48 14.46
C VAL A 227 15.72 1.03 15.90
N ASP A 228 16.24 0.23 16.83
CA ASP A 228 16.50 0.64 18.21
C ASP A 228 17.82 1.41 18.38
N ALA A 229 18.22 1.61 19.65
CA ALA A 229 19.47 2.29 20.00
C ALA A 229 20.72 1.53 19.54
N GLU A 230 20.65 0.20 19.48
CA GLU A 230 21.70 -0.70 18.99
C GLU A 230 21.62 -0.92 17.46
N HIS A 231 20.72 -0.19 16.79
CA HIS A 231 20.47 -0.27 15.35
C HIS A 231 19.95 -1.64 14.88
N SER A 232 19.31 -2.40 15.76
CA SER A 232 18.57 -3.63 15.43
C SER A 232 17.18 -3.28 14.93
N THR A 233 16.66 -4.02 13.96
CA THR A 233 15.31 -3.77 13.41
C THR A 233 14.23 -4.04 14.45
N ILE A 234 13.28 -3.12 14.58
CA ILE A 234 12.17 -3.20 15.54
C ILE A 234 10.82 -3.03 14.85
N CYS A 235 9.77 -3.53 15.49
CA CYS A 235 8.40 -3.23 15.08
C CYS A 235 8.08 -1.75 15.37
N PRO A 236 7.59 -0.98 14.38
CA PRO A 236 7.32 0.43 14.57
C PRO A 236 6.25 0.76 15.61
N LEU A 237 5.37 -0.17 15.98
CA LEU A 237 4.34 0.06 16.99
C LEU A 237 4.80 -0.38 18.39
N CYS A 238 5.06 -1.68 18.57
CA CYS A 238 5.37 -2.27 19.87
C CYS A 238 6.84 -2.13 20.29
N LEU A 239 7.72 -1.68 19.39
CA LEU A 239 9.17 -1.48 19.62
C LEU A 239 9.98 -2.75 19.92
N GLU A 240 9.36 -3.93 19.88
CA GLU A 240 10.08 -5.19 20.01
C GLU A 240 11.00 -5.44 18.81
N ARG A 241 12.16 -6.04 19.06
CA ARG A 241 13.09 -6.47 18.01
C ARG A 241 12.44 -7.52 17.13
N ILE A 242 12.54 -7.33 15.83
CA ILE A 242 12.06 -8.30 14.85
C ILE A 242 13.06 -9.44 14.74
N SER A 243 12.56 -10.67 14.80
CA SER A 243 13.30 -11.87 14.39
C SER A 243 13.18 -12.06 12.87
N ALA A 244 14.26 -12.45 12.22
CA ALA A 244 14.24 -12.86 10.82
C ALA A 244 13.40 -14.12 10.62
N ALA A 245 13.27 -15.00 11.63
CA ALA A 245 12.45 -16.20 11.56
C ALA A 245 10.97 -15.87 11.30
N ASP A 246 10.50 -14.70 11.75
CA ASP A 246 9.14 -14.21 11.55
C ASP A 246 8.77 -13.86 10.10
N PHE A 247 9.76 -13.80 9.21
CA PHE A 247 9.53 -13.69 7.77
C PHE A 247 9.10 -15.03 7.16
N PHE A 248 9.31 -16.12 7.87
CA PHE A 248 9.08 -17.50 7.43
C PHE A 248 7.98 -18.20 8.24
N SER A 249 7.65 -17.70 9.43
CA SER A 249 6.56 -18.24 10.27
C SER A 249 5.19 -17.67 9.87
N ARG A 250 4.15 -18.50 9.94
CA ARG A 250 2.76 -18.10 9.69
C ARG A 250 2.10 -17.65 10.99
N VAL A 251 1.14 -16.73 10.90
CA VAL A 251 0.39 -16.26 12.07
C VAL A 251 -0.38 -17.44 12.69
N ALA A 252 -0.32 -17.59 14.02
CA ALA A 252 -1.10 -18.60 14.71
C ALA A 252 -2.61 -18.35 14.53
N GLN A 253 -3.37 -19.39 14.21
CA GLN A 253 -4.82 -19.30 14.09
C GLN A 253 -5.48 -19.69 15.41
N ALA A 254 -6.55 -18.98 15.77
CA ALA A 254 -7.37 -19.38 16.91
C ALA A 254 -8.07 -20.69 16.58
N ALA A 255 -8.08 -21.62 17.55
CA ALA A 255 -8.75 -22.91 17.41
C ALA A 255 -10.22 -22.74 17.00
N GLY A 256 -10.66 -23.48 15.98
CA GLY A 256 -12.00 -23.39 15.40
C GLY A 256 -12.24 -22.18 14.48
N ARG A 257 -11.22 -21.37 14.21
CA ARG A 257 -11.22 -20.26 13.22
C ARG A 257 -10.10 -20.40 12.20
N GLU A 258 -9.66 -21.63 11.94
CA GLU A 258 -8.63 -21.95 10.97
C GLU A 258 -9.10 -21.59 9.56
N THR A 259 -8.16 -21.20 8.71
CA THR A 259 -8.41 -20.88 7.31
C THR A 259 -7.44 -21.68 6.50
N HIS A 260 -7.96 -22.50 5.57
CA HIS A 260 -7.14 -23.47 4.83
C HIS A 260 -5.99 -22.83 4.02
N ASP A 261 -6.09 -21.55 3.66
CA ASP A 261 -5.07 -20.82 2.88
C ASP A 261 -4.45 -19.64 3.66
N LEU A 262 -3.98 -19.88 4.89
CA LEU A 262 -3.24 -18.85 5.61
C LEU A 262 -1.86 -18.63 5.00
N THR A 263 -1.75 -17.57 4.20
CA THR A 263 -0.50 -17.10 3.58
C THR A 263 0.14 -15.92 4.32
N VAL A 264 -0.43 -15.53 5.46
CA VAL A 264 0.01 -14.37 6.25
C VAL A 264 1.11 -14.81 7.22
N THR A 265 2.26 -14.16 7.12
CA THR A 265 3.40 -14.34 8.04
C THR A 265 3.30 -13.41 9.24
N THR A 266 4.02 -13.71 10.32
CA THR A 266 4.01 -12.89 11.55
C THR A 266 4.58 -11.49 11.35
N VAL A 267 5.47 -11.26 10.36
CA VAL A 267 5.94 -9.93 9.96
C VAL A 267 5.36 -9.46 8.63
N SER A 268 5.05 -8.17 8.52
CA SER A 268 4.50 -7.52 7.32
C SER A 268 5.14 -6.16 7.05
N LEU A 269 4.97 -5.65 5.81
CA LEU A 269 5.38 -4.29 5.45
C LEU A 269 4.57 -3.29 6.28
N PHE A 270 5.25 -2.35 6.92
CA PHE A 270 4.67 -1.35 7.81
C PHE A 270 4.92 0.05 7.27
N HIS A 271 3.90 0.89 7.19
CA HIS A 271 4.06 2.32 6.87
C HIS A 271 4.18 3.11 8.18
N ILE A 272 5.25 3.89 8.33
CA ILE A 272 5.49 4.69 9.54
C ILE A 272 4.51 5.86 9.61
N LYS A 273 4.37 6.57 8.48
CA LYS A 273 3.29 7.49 8.19
C LYS A 273 2.39 6.87 7.14
N GLU A 274 1.10 6.91 7.38
CA GLU A 274 0.05 6.43 6.49
C GLU A 274 0.09 7.12 5.13
N LEU A 275 -0.43 6.43 4.11
CA LEU A 275 -0.48 6.94 2.75
C LEU A 275 -1.61 7.99 2.63
N ARG A 276 -1.26 9.18 2.16
CA ARG A 276 -2.19 10.31 2.00
C ARG A 276 -2.08 10.91 0.61
N VAL A 277 -3.17 11.48 0.11
CA VAL A 277 -3.17 12.19 -1.18
C VAL A 277 -2.23 13.39 -1.07
N GLY A 278 -1.32 13.53 -2.05
CA GLY A 278 -0.31 14.60 -2.06
C GLY A 278 0.96 14.31 -1.27
N GLU A 279 1.02 13.17 -0.57
CA GLU A 279 2.18 12.73 0.19
C GLU A 279 2.63 11.37 -0.36
N PHE A 280 3.56 11.34 -1.32
CA PHE A 280 4.13 10.09 -1.88
C PHE A 280 4.87 9.26 -0.81
N GLY A 281 4.10 8.58 0.03
CA GLY A 281 4.54 7.98 1.28
C GLY A 281 5.22 6.63 1.11
N HIS A 282 5.12 5.99 -0.05
CA HIS A 282 5.82 4.72 -0.28
C HIS A 282 7.27 4.97 -0.72
N ARG A 283 8.13 5.26 0.25
CA ARG A 283 9.53 5.68 0.06
C ARG A 283 10.43 5.25 1.22
N PRO A 284 11.77 5.27 1.07
CA PRO A 284 12.70 5.05 2.17
C PRO A 284 12.39 5.92 3.40
N TYR A 285 12.71 5.40 4.58
CA TYR A 285 12.45 6.00 5.89
C TYR A 285 10.96 6.12 6.27
N ASN A 286 10.03 5.75 5.38
CA ASN A 286 8.61 5.63 5.72
C ASN A 286 8.10 4.18 5.68
N LEU A 287 8.96 3.24 5.30
CA LEU A 287 8.65 1.81 5.26
C LEU A 287 9.54 1.03 6.23
N GLY A 288 8.94 0.09 6.94
CA GLY A 288 9.64 -0.81 7.84
C GLY A 288 9.03 -2.21 7.87
N TRP A 289 9.61 -3.04 8.72
CA TRP A 289 9.06 -4.36 9.06
C TRP A 289 8.39 -4.29 10.42
N GLY A 290 7.15 -4.78 10.52
CA GLY A 290 6.45 -4.83 11.79
C GLY A 290 5.59 -6.07 11.92
N HIS A 291 5.28 -6.43 13.16
CA HIS A 291 4.37 -7.53 13.45
C HIS A 291 3.02 -7.30 12.75
N HIS A 292 2.49 -8.36 12.14
CA HIS A 292 1.23 -8.33 11.40
C HIS A 292 0.08 -7.83 12.28
N HIS A 293 0.00 -8.32 13.53
CA HIS A 293 -1.00 -7.85 14.49
C HIS A 293 -0.92 -6.34 14.74
N CYS A 294 0.29 -5.81 14.95
CA CYS A 294 0.51 -4.38 15.13
C CYS A 294 0.05 -3.57 13.91
N ASN A 295 0.33 -4.07 12.70
CA ASN A 295 -0.06 -3.41 11.46
C ASN A 295 -1.59 -3.37 11.29
N VAL A 296 -2.27 -4.46 11.65
CA VAL A 296 -3.74 -4.55 11.65
C VAL A 296 -4.36 -3.54 12.64
N VAL A 297 -3.75 -3.36 13.81
CA VAL A 297 -4.23 -2.41 14.83
C VAL A 297 -4.03 -0.96 14.38
N VAL A 298 -2.88 -0.65 13.76
CA VAL A 298 -2.59 0.73 13.29
C VAL A 298 -3.45 1.11 12.09
N LYS A 299 -3.54 0.25 11.08
CA LYS A 299 -4.37 0.47 9.88
C LYS A 299 -4.09 1.86 9.29
N ASP A 300 -5.14 2.60 8.95
CA ASP A 300 -5.11 3.94 8.34
C ASP A 300 -5.09 5.05 9.40
N SER A 301 -5.15 4.68 10.70
CA SER A 301 -5.14 5.67 11.79
C SER A 301 -3.77 6.30 11.98
N GLY A 302 -2.71 5.57 11.60
CA GLY A 302 -1.34 5.96 11.88
C GLY A 302 -0.93 5.67 13.32
N ILE A 303 0.38 5.56 13.54
CA ILE A 303 0.96 5.14 14.82
C ILE A 303 0.50 6.02 15.98
N ASP A 304 0.58 7.34 15.83
CA ASP A 304 0.34 8.28 16.93
C ASP A 304 -1.12 8.26 17.38
N ALA A 305 -2.07 8.27 16.43
CA ALA A 305 -3.49 8.21 16.75
C ALA A 305 -3.85 6.88 17.42
N THR A 306 -3.25 5.77 16.99
CA THR A 306 -3.42 4.46 17.62
C THR A 306 -2.92 4.46 19.06
N LEU A 307 -1.74 5.01 19.34
CA LEU A 307 -1.21 5.09 20.70
C LEU A 307 -2.10 5.96 21.61
N MET A 308 -2.57 7.09 21.10
CA MET A 308 -3.52 7.94 21.82
C MET A 308 -4.82 7.20 22.13
N TRP A 309 -5.37 6.47 21.16
CA TRP A 309 -6.58 5.68 21.35
C TRP A 309 -6.38 4.55 22.37
N MET A 310 -5.27 3.80 22.29
CA MET A 310 -4.94 2.74 23.26
C MET A 310 -4.86 3.30 24.68
N SER A 311 -4.21 4.45 24.86
CA SER A 311 -4.13 5.14 26.16
C SER A 311 -5.52 5.49 26.72
N GLN A 312 -6.42 6.01 25.87
CA GLN A 312 -7.80 6.30 26.28
C GLN A 312 -8.59 5.04 26.66
N VAL A 313 -8.43 3.95 25.90
CA VAL A 313 -9.09 2.67 26.18
C VAL A 313 -8.66 2.14 27.55
N ILE A 314 -7.36 2.15 27.85
CA ILE A 314 -6.81 1.76 29.14
C ILE A 314 -7.40 2.65 30.25
N SER A 315 -7.34 3.98 30.07
CA SER A 315 -7.86 4.95 31.06
C SER A 315 -9.33 4.73 31.41
N ARG A 316 -10.20 4.47 30.40
CA ARG A 316 -11.63 4.19 30.62
C ARG A 316 -11.84 2.89 31.39
N ASN A 317 -11.09 1.84 31.06
CA ASN A 317 -11.18 0.54 31.75
C ASN A 317 -10.69 0.61 33.19
N VAL A 318 -9.60 1.36 33.46
CA VAL A 318 -9.13 1.64 34.82
C VAL A 318 -10.20 2.40 35.61
N SER A 319 -10.75 3.48 35.02
CA SER A 319 -11.75 4.33 35.69
C SER A 319 -13.05 3.58 35.98
N ALA A 320 -13.42 2.61 35.14
CA ALA A 320 -14.59 1.76 35.34
C ALA A 320 -14.33 0.53 36.22
N GLY A 321 -13.10 0.35 36.73
CA GLY A 321 -12.74 -0.73 37.64
C GLY A 321 -12.55 -2.11 36.98
N TYR A 322 -12.43 -2.18 35.66
CA TYR A 322 -12.28 -3.45 34.92
C TYR A 322 -10.82 -3.95 34.86
N LEU A 323 -9.83 -3.07 34.98
CA LEU A 323 -8.42 -3.47 34.98
C LEU A 323 -7.97 -3.89 36.39
N LEU A 324 -7.83 -5.20 36.60
CA LEU A 324 -7.22 -5.76 37.81
C LEU A 324 -5.74 -5.39 37.85
N LYS A 325 -5.30 -4.83 39.00
CA LYS A 325 -3.88 -4.57 39.30
C LYS A 325 -3.08 -5.84 39.01
N GLU A 326 -1.93 -5.69 38.35
CA GLU A 326 -0.97 -6.76 38.19
C GLU A 326 -0.82 -7.54 39.50
N LYS A 327 -0.87 -8.88 39.44
CA LYS A 327 -0.40 -9.70 40.55
C LYS A 327 1.07 -9.36 40.76
N SER A 328 1.36 -8.43 41.66
CA SER A 328 2.69 -8.25 42.21
C SER A 328 3.17 -9.61 42.67
N GLY A 329 4.24 -10.11 42.05
CA GLY A 329 4.81 -11.41 42.35
C GLY A 329 5.01 -11.58 43.84
N ALA A 330 4.56 -12.71 44.35
CA ALA A 330 4.93 -13.17 45.68
C ALA A 330 6.45 -13.37 45.70
N SER A 331 7.20 -12.40 46.22
CA SER A 331 8.48 -12.66 46.84
C SER A 331 8.20 -13.35 48.17
N GLY A 332 8.06 -14.67 48.12
CA GLY A 332 8.11 -15.53 49.29
C GLY A 332 9.55 -15.60 49.78
N SER A 333 9.76 -15.05 50.98
CA SER A 333 10.90 -15.21 51.87
C SER A 333 11.22 -16.67 52.17
#